data_AF-A0A133UBU2-F1
#
_entry.id   AF-A0A133UBU2-F1
#
_cell.length_a   1.000
_cell.length_b   1.000
_cell.length_c   1.000
_cell.angle_alpha   90.00
_cell.angle_beta   90.00
_cell.angle_gamma   90.00
#
_symmetry.space_group_name_H-M   'P 1'
#
loop_
_entity.id
_entity.type
_entity.pdbx_description
1 polymer ?
#
loop_
_entity_poly.entity_id
_entity_poly.type
_entity_poly.pdbx_seq_one_letter_code
_entity_poly.pdbx_strand_id
1 'polypeptide(L)'
;MEMFEGKSGHRIFSERDNAEFVAEKNGKIEEKEFEVQEVKVIDQEVARRLNLSIHPDLSISARAPKEGETGWIVTENPEELSENYGEALELMGE
;
A
#
# COMPACT_ATOMS: atom_id res chain seq x y z
N MET A 1 12.01 -6.00 -8.93
CA MET A 1 11.85 -4.60 -8.50
C MET A 1 12.08 -4.59 -6.99
N GLU A 2 13.18 -3.99 -6.51
CA GLU A 2 13.48 -3.92 -5.07
C GLU A 2 12.78 -2.69 -4.49
N MET A 3 11.62 -2.88 -3.88
CA MET A 3 10.94 -1.82 -3.13
C MET A 3 11.37 -1.88 -1.65
N PHE A 4 11.90 -0.78 -1.14
CA PHE A 4 12.16 -0.44 0.28
C PHE A 4 12.68 -1.56 1.21
N GLU A 5 13.96 -1.49 1.59
CA GLU A 5 14.57 -2.26 2.69
C GLU A 5 14.43 -3.80 2.62
N GLY A 6 14.52 -4.41 1.42
CA GLY A 6 14.67 -5.86 1.29
C GLY A 6 13.52 -6.70 1.87
N LYS A 7 12.35 -6.08 2.10
CA LYS A 7 11.14 -6.75 2.58
C LYS A 7 10.05 -6.63 1.53
N SER A 8 9.73 -7.76 0.92
CA SER A 8 8.62 -7.91 -0.02
C SER A 8 7.28 -7.84 0.73
N GLY A 9 6.75 -6.63 0.89
CA GLY A 9 5.41 -6.35 1.40
C GLY A 9 4.96 -4.95 1.04
N HIS A 10 3.68 -4.75 0.72
CA HIS A 10 3.11 -3.43 0.47
C HIS A 10 2.60 -2.79 1.77
N ARG A 11 2.84 -1.49 1.90
CA ARG A 11 2.40 -0.67 3.04
C ARG A 11 1.09 0.00 2.68
N ILE A 12 0.08 -0.23 3.50
CA ILE A 12 -1.19 0.47 3.44
C ILE A 12 -1.16 1.52 4.55
N PHE A 13 -1.18 2.79 4.20
CA PHE A 13 -1.22 3.87 5.16
C PHE A 13 -2.66 4.11 5.62
N SER A 14 -2.88 4.34 6.92
CA SER A 14 -4.20 4.70 7.45
C SER A 14 -4.55 6.17 7.23
N GLU A 15 -3.61 6.99 6.72
CA GLU A 15 -3.82 8.40 6.42
C GLU A 15 -3.26 8.70 5.03
N ARG A 16 -4.03 9.43 4.22
CA ARG A 16 -3.67 9.81 2.85
C ARG A 16 -2.40 10.67 2.81
N ASP A 17 -2.29 11.66 3.68
CA ASP A 17 -1.16 12.59 3.72
C ASP A 17 0.19 11.86 3.92
N ASN A 18 0.18 10.76 4.67
CA ASN A 18 1.37 9.92 4.87
C ASN A 18 1.73 9.15 3.59
N ALA A 19 0.73 8.62 2.87
CA ALA A 19 0.96 7.98 1.58
C ALA A 19 1.47 8.98 0.53
N GLU A 20 0.87 10.18 0.46
CA GLU A 20 1.29 11.24 -0.47
C GLU A 20 2.72 11.72 -0.17
N PHE A 21 3.06 11.89 1.10
CA PHE A 21 4.43 12.21 1.50
C PHE A 21 5.43 11.15 1.04
N VAL A 22 5.10 9.87 1.21
CA VAL A 22 5.96 8.75 0.78
C VAL A 22 6.07 8.69 -0.75
N ALA A 23 4.96 8.86 -1.48
CA ALA A 23 4.96 8.92 -2.93
C ALA A 23 5.85 10.06 -3.45
N GLU A 24 5.73 11.26 -2.87
CA GLU A 24 6.54 12.42 -3.25
C GLU A 24 8.04 12.18 -2.96
N LYS A 25 8.37 11.61 -1.80
CA LYS A 25 9.76 11.33 -1.43
C LYS A 25 10.38 10.27 -2.32
N ASN A 26 9.67 9.19 -2.59
CA ASN A 26 10.16 8.12 -3.44
C ASN A 26 10.29 8.57 -4.89
N GLY A 27 9.32 9.32 -5.40
CA GLY A 27 9.39 9.83 -6.77
C GLY A 27 10.58 10.77 -7.00
N LYS A 28 10.94 11.59 -6.00
CA LYS A 28 12.15 12.43 -6.04
C LYS A 28 13.46 11.62 -5.99
N ILE A 29 13.47 10.48 -5.32
CA ILE A 29 14.67 9.65 -5.14
C ILE A 29 14.89 8.74 -6.36
N GLU A 30 13.82 8.13 -6.87
CA GLU A 30 13.89 7.15 -7.96
C GLU A 30 13.69 7.78 -9.35
N GLU A 31 13.39 9.08 -9.42
CA GLU A 31 13.03 9.79 -10.66
C GLU A 31 11.84 9.12 -11.37
N LYS A 32 10.84 8.69 -10.59
CA LYS A 32 9.62 8.02 -11.04
C LYS A 32 8.37 8.74 -10.54
N GLU A 33 7.25 8.51 -11.21
CA GLU A 33 5.94 8.96 -10.76
C GLU A 33 5.27 7.82 -9.97
N PHE A 34 4.78 8.16 -8.78
CA PHE A 34 4.02 7.25 -7.93
C PHE A 34 2.64 7.85 -7.70
N GLU A 35 1.63 6.98 -7.69
CA GLU A 35 0.26 7.32 -7.41
C GLU A 35 -0.15 6.78 -6.03
N VAL A 36 -1.10 7.48 -5.41
CA VAL A 36 -1.69 7.09 -4.14
C VAL A 36 -3.09 6.58 -4.42
N GLN A 37 -3.33 5.32 -4.12
CA GLN A 37 -4.58 4.65 -4.40
C GLN A 37 -5.28 4.27 -3.09
N GLU A 38 -6.56 4.65 -2.97
CA GLU A 38 -7.39 4.17 -1.87
C GLU A 38 -7.76 2.70 -2.11
N VAL A 39 -7.60 1.90 -1.07
CA VAL A 39 -7.88 0.47 -1.07
C VAL A 39 -8.68 0.08 0.16
N LYS A 40 -9.45 -0.98 0.03
CA LYS A 40 -10.14 -1.64 1.13
C LYS A 40 -9.71 -3.09 1.21
N VAL A 41 -9.40 -3.56 2.41
CA VAL A 41 -9.09 -4.98 2.64
C VAL A 41 -10.39 -5.79 2.56
N ILE A 42 -10.46 -6.72 1.62
CA ILE A 42 -11.63 -7.60 1.43
C ILE A 42 -11.40 -9.03 1.94
N ASP A 43 -10.14 -9.48 2.05
CA ASP A 43 -9.78 -10.77 2.65
C ASP A 43 -8.51 -10.61 3.50
N GLN A 44 -8.67 -10.72 4.82
CA GLN A 44 -7.55 -10.57 5.76
C GLN A 44 -6.54 -11.73 5.71
N GLU A 45 -6.96 -12.94 5.32
CA GLU A 45 -6.07 -14.10 5.28
C GLU A 45 -5.17 -14.01 4.06
N VAL A 46 -5.73 -13.67 2.91
CA VAL A 46 -4.99 -13.42 1.67
C VAL A 46 -4.05 -12.22 1.88
N ALA A 47 -4.53 -11.13 2.46
CA ALA A 47 -3.71 -9.96 2.78
C ALA A 47 -2.48 -10.31 3.64
N ARG A 48 -2.64 -11.18 4.64
CA ARG A 48 -1.53 -11.67 5.47
C ARG A 48 -0.56 -12.55 4.68
N ARG A 49 -1.05 -13.43 3.80
CA ARG A 49 -0.19 -14.28 2.95
C ARG A 49 0.63 -13.44 1.96
N LEU A 50 0.07 -12.33 1.49
CA LEU A 50 0.71 -11.35 0.60
C LEU A 50 1.60 -10.35 1.35
N ASN A 51 1.86 -10.55 2.65
CA ASN A 51 2.66 -9.65 3.50
C ASN A 51 2.19 -8.18 3.48
N LEU A 52 0.88 -7.95 3.34
CA LEU A 52 0.31 -6.62 3.48
C LEU A 52 0.32 -6.20 4.95
N SER A 53 0.53 -4.90 5.17
CA SER A 53 0.57 -4.33 6.51
C SER A 53 -0.04 -2.94 6.55
N ILE A 54 -0.65 -2.61 7.69
CA ILE A 54 -1.27 -1.31 7.92
C ILE A 54 -0.34 -0.48 8.77
N HIS A 55 -0.02 0.71 8.27
CA HIS A 55 0.81 1.71 8.92
C HIS A 55 -0.07 2.90 9.34
N PRO A 56 -0.27 3.13 10.65
CA PRO A 56 -1.04 4.28 11.12
C PRO A 56 -0.31 5.60 10.84
N ASP A 57 1.01 5.58 10.73
CA ASP A 57 1.86 6.76 10.56
C ASP A 57 3.14 6.41 9.77
N LEU A 58 4.03 7.40 9.57
CA LEU A 58 5.30 7.24 8.82
C LEU A 58 6.36 6.39 9.56
N SER A 59 6.12 5.94 10.79
CA SER A 59 7.03 5.10 11.54
C SER A 59 7.02 3.63 11.06
N ILE A 60 7.91 2.84 11.68
CA ILE A 60 8.05 1.40 11.45
C ILE A 60 6.87 0.62 12.08
N SER A 61 5.99 1.30 12.82
CA SER A 61 4.81 0.69 13.43
C SER A 61 3.90 0.14 12.35
N ALA A 62 3.75 -1.17 12.33
CA ALA A 62 2.91 -1.89 11.38
C ALA A 62 2.02 -2.85 12.15
N ARG A 63 0.79 -3.02 11.68
CA ARG A 63 -0.13 -4.05 12.19
C ARG A 63 -0.69 -4.88 11.04
N ALA A 64 -1.16 -6.07 11.39
CA ALA A 64 -1.83 -6.92 10.42
C ALA A 64 -3.10 -6.22 9.89
N PRO A 65 -3.37 -6.34 8.58
CA PRO A 65 -4.60 -5.86 7.99
C PRO A 65 -5.81 -6.61 8.56
N LYS A 66 -6.94 -5.90 8.61
CA LYS A 66 -8.24 -6.43 9.03
C LYS A 66 -9.22 -6.26 7.88
N GLU A 67 -10.08 -7.24 7.70
CA GLU A 67 -11.14 -7.17 6.71
C GLU A 67 -12.06 -5.95 6.96
N GLY A 68 -12.43 -5.26 5.88
CA GLY A 68 -13.21 -4.04 5.89
C GLY A 68 -12.41 -2.76 6.18
N GLU A 69 -11.13 -2.87 6.51
CA GLU A 69 -10.28 -1.71 6.76
C GLU A 69 -9.89 -1.00 5.47
N THR A 70 -9.94 0.33 5.46
CA THR A 70 -9.52 1.16 4.33
C THR A 70 -8.17 1.81 4.59
N GLY A 71 -7.48 2.16 3.52
CA GLY A 71 -6.23 2.92 3.58
C GLY A 71 -5.71 3.25 2.20
N TRP A 72 -4.47 3.74 2.16
CA TRP A 72 -3.85 4.24 0.94
C TRP A 72 -2.55 3.50 0.65
N ILE A 73 -2.41 2.98 -0.58
CA ILE A 73 -1.18 2.35 -1.07
C ILE A 73 -0.48 3.29 -2.04
N VAL A 74 0.85 3.36 -1.94
CA VAL A 74 1.70 4.03 -2.92
C VAL A 74 2.12 3.00 -3.97
N THR A 75 1.86 3.27 -5.25
CA THR A 75 2.21 2.37 -6.36
C THR A 75 2.72 3.15 -7.57
N GLU A 76 3.59 2.54 -8.37
CA GLU A 76 3.98 3.06 -9.70
C GLU A 76 2.94 2.69 -10.76
N ASN A 77 2.13 1.66 -10.49
CA ASN A 77 1.21 1.09 -11.45
C ASN A 77 -0.05 0.56 -10.74
N PRO A 78 -1.17 1.30 -10.79
CA PRO A 78 -2.43 0.88 -10.18
C PRO A 78 -2.98 -0.44 -10.75
N GLU A 79 -2.73 -0.73 -12.04
CA GLU A 79 -3.20 -1.96 -12.68
C GLU A 79 -2.56 -3.20 -12.03
N GLU A 80 -1.26 -3.12 -11.71
CA GLU A 80 -0.54 -4.20 -11.02
C GLU A 80 -1.05 -4.43 -9.60
N LEU A 81 -1.65 -3.42 -8.93
CA LEU A 81 -2.28 -3.65 -7.63
C LEU A 81 -3.49 -4.57 -7.77
N SER A 82 -4.32 -4.35 -8.79
CA SER A 82 -5.48 -5.20 -9.04
C SER A 82 -5.06 -6.62 -9.40
N GLU A 83 -4.04 -6.78 -10.25
CA GLU A 83 -3.59 -8.10 -10.70
C GLU A 83 -2.93 -8.92 -9.57
N ASN A 84 -2.10 -8.28 -8.74
CA ASN A 84 -1.35 -8.97 -7.70
C ASN A 84 -2.07 -9.06 -6.36
N TYR A 85 -2.97 -8.11 -6.06
CA TYR A 85 -3.61 -7.99 -4.75
C TYR A 85 -5.13 -7.91 -4.83
N GLY A 86 -5.77 -8.05 -5.99
CA GLY A 86 -7.22 -7.97 -6.14
C GLY A 86 -8.01 -9.02 -5.35
N GLU A 87 -7.37 -10.13 -4.93
CA GLU A 87 -7.97 -11.10 -4.02
C GLU A 87 -7.95 -10.64 -2.54
N ALA A 88 -7.04 -9.74 -2.17
CA ALA A 88 -6.90 -9.21 -0.81
C ALA A 88 -7.50 -7.80 -0.65
N LEU A 89 -7.49 -7.02 -1.73
CA LEU A 89 -7.80 -5.60 -1.75
C LEU A 89 -8.82 -5.27 -2.85
N GLU A 90 -9.74 -4.38 -2.50
CA GLU A 90 -10.64 -3.71 -3.44
C GLU A 90 -10.13 -2.29 -3.66
N LEU A 91 -9.94 -1.90 -4.92
CA LEU A 91 -9.58 -0.54 -5.31
C LEU A 91 -10.82 0.35 -5.19
N MET A 92 -10.74 1.35 -4.32
CA MET A 92 -11.78 2.36 -4.15
C MET A 92 -11.38 3.53 -5.05
N GLY A 93 -12.16 3.80 -6.12
CA GLY A 93 -11.82 4.84 -7.12
C GLY A 93 -11.60 6.24 -6.53
N GLU A 94 -11.03 7.15 -7.34
CA GLU A 94 -10.69 8.55 -6.97
C GLU A 94 -11.83 9.36 -6.32
#